data_AF-A0AA97GZD7-F1
#
_entry.id   AF-A0AA97GZD7-F1
#
_cell.length_a   1.000
_cell.length_b   1.000
_cell.length_c   1.000
_cell.angle_alpha   90.00
_cell.angle_beta   90.00
_cell.angle_gamma   90.00
#
_symmetry.space_group_name_H-M   'P 1'
#
loop_
_entity.id
_entity.type
_entity.pdbx_description
1 polymer ?
#
loop_
_entity_poly.entity_id
_entity_poly.type
_entity_poly.pdbx_seq_one_letter_code
_entity_poly.pdbx_strand_id
1 'polypeptide(L)'
;MFFKKKSKEQAKELQPLGKKAIFWGASDRMVCCEGIDCEVNEFNVTSNPKLSEIGYVCTLEISAPNESQGVLIHCFYSGHWSFAVSPSDEDSEELPAWHIERTWGKTNSHSETLEIYCPNNSRVEVISRIE
;
A
#
# COMPACT_ATOMS: atom_id res chain seq x y z
N MET A 1 21.23 31.36 -38.43
CA MET A 1 21.50 30.53 -37.24
C MET A 1 20.26 29.70 -36.94
N PHE A 2 20.30 28.40 -37.17
CA PHE A 2 19.17 27.49 -36.92
C PHE A 2 19.30 26.91 -35.51
N PHE A 3 18.40 27.30 -34.61
CA PHE A 3 18.27 26.70 -33.28
C PHE A 3 17.66 25.31 -33.41
N LYS A 4 18.48 24.27 -33.23
CA LYS A 4 18.00 22.90 -33.04
C LYS A 4 17.30 22.81 -31.69
N LYS A 5 15.97 22.64 -31.70
CA LYS A 5 15.21 22.20 -30.53
C LYS A 5 15.77 20.85 -30.08
N LYS A 6 16.32 20.79 -28.86
CA LYS A 6 16.60 19.51 -28.18
C LYS A 6 15.27 18.77 -28.02
N SER A 7 15.19 17.55 -28.54
CA SER A 7 14.09 16.64 -28.26
C SER A 7 14.03 16.43 -26.75
N LYS A 8 12.85 16.65 -26.15
CA LYS A 8 12.56 16.16 -24.80
C LYS A 8 12.75 14.65 -24.83
N GLU A 9 13.71 14.15 -24.06
CA GLU A 9 13.75 12.72 -23.75
C GLU A 9 12.39 12.36 -23.15
N GLN A 10 11.68 11.46 -23.83
CA GLN A 10 10.53 10.80 -23.24
C GLN A 10 11.03 10.13 -21.97
N ALA A 11 10.46 10.52 -20.82
CA ALA A 11 10.64 9.79 -19.59
C ALA A 11 10.27 8.33 -19.90
N LYS A 12 11.26 7.44 -19.85
CA LYS A 12 10.99 6.00 -19.88
C LYS A 12 10.08 5.75 -18.67
N GLU A 13 8.84 5.33 -18.91
CA GLU A 13 8.03 4.69 -17.89
C GLU A 13 8.86 3.52 -17.37
N LEU A 14 9.43 3.68 -16.17
CA LEU A 14 10.08 2.60 -15.46
C LEU A 14 8.97 1.58 -15.21
N GLN A 15 9.03 0.45 -15.92
CA GLN A 15 8.19 -0.70 -15.62
C GLN A 15 8.38 -1.01 -14.13
N PRO A 16 7.30 -1.02 -13.33
CA PRO A 16 7.45 -1.21 -11.90
C PRO A 16 8.10 -2.56 -11.62
N LEU A 17 9.26 -2.54 -10.99
CA LEU A 17 10.01 -3.73 -10.63
C LEU A 17 9.39 -4.32 -9.36
N GLY A 18 8.90 -5.56 -9.43
CA GLY A 18 8.47 -6.31 -8.25
C GLY A 18 7.13 -7.04 -8.38
N LYS A 19 6.65 -7.58 -7.26
CA LYS A 19 5.31 -8.19 -7.16
C LYS A 19 4.29 -7.12 -6.81
N LYS A 20 3.13 -7.18 -7.47
CA LYS A 20 2.04 -6.25 -7.20
C LYS A 20 1.22 -6.72 -6.01
N ALA A 21 1.28 -5.98 -4.91
CA ALA A 21 0.36 -6.09 -3.79
C ALA A 21 -0.91 -5.30 -4.10
N ILE A 22 -2.08 -5.90 -3.90
CA ILE A 22 -3.37 -5.24 -4.12
C ILE A 22 -4.13 -5.24 -2.80
N PHE A 23 -4.67 -4.09 -2.42
CA PHE A 23 -5.46 -3.87 -1.20
C PHE A 23 -6.83 -3.31 -1.56
N TRP A 24 -7.87 -3.90 -0.97
CA TRP A 24 -9.25 -3.44 -1.11
C TRP A 24 -10.03 -3.78 0.14
N GLY A 25 -11.08 -3.01 0.44
CA GLY A 25 -12.01 -3.42 1.49
C GLY A 25 -13.05 -4.39 0.96
N ALA A 26 -13.38 -5.44 1.69
CA ALA A 26 -14.40 -6.45 1.30
C ALA A 26 -15.74 -6.30 2.06
N SER A 27 -15.73 -5.56 3.17
CA SER A 27 -16.91 -5.12 3.93
C SER A 27 -16.56 -3.84 4.69
N ASP A 28 -17.47 -3.24 5.46
CA ASP A 28 -17.19 -2.08 6.33
C ASP A 28 -16.17 -2.35 7.46
N ARG A 29 -15.72 -3.59 7.60
CA ARG A 29 -14.89 -4.07 8.72
C ARG A 29 -13.69 -4.92 8.29
N MET A 30 -13.42 -5.02 7.00
CA MET A 30 -12.41 -5.94 6.47
C MET A 30 -11.64 -5.34 5.30
N VAL A 31 -10.32 -5.37 5.41
CA VAL A 31 -9.38 -5.11 4.31
C VAL A 31 -8.77 -6.44 3.87
N CYS A 32 -8.68 -6.65 2.57
CA CYS A 32 -8.04 -7.82 1.97
C CYS A 32 -6.73 -7.41 1.29
N CYS A 33 -5.79 -8.35 1.22
CA CYS A 33 -4.56 -8.22 0.46
C CYS A 33 -4.33 -9.44 -0.43
N GLU A 34 -3.80 -9.22 -1.63
CA GLU A 34 -3.27 -10.28 -2.48
C GLU A 34 -1.93 -9.88 -3.12
N GLY A 35 -1.16 -10.87 -3.57
CA GLY A 35 0.01 -10.67 -4.43
C GLY A 35 1.37 -10.61 -3.71
N ILE A 36 1.39 -10.39 -2.40
CA ILE A 36 2.58 -10.47 -1.54
C ILE A 36 2.36 -11.41 -0.34
N ASP A 37 3.42 -11.72 0.38
CA ASP A 37 3.34 -12.60 1.55
C ASP A 37 2.57 -11.91 2.68
N CYS A 38 1.70 -12.66 3.36
CA CYS A 38 0.88 -12.18 4.47
C CYS A 38 0.54 -13.33 5.43
N GLU A 39 0.45 -13.03 6.72
CA GLU A 39 0.05 -14.02 7.72
C GLU A 39 -1.41 -14.45 7.52
N VAL A 40 -2.26 -13.48 7.20
CA VAL A 40 -3.64 -13.66 6.76
C VAL A 40 -3.92 -12.67 5.64
N ASN A 41 -4.63 -13.09 4.60
CA ASN A 41 -5.00 -12.24 3.47
C ASN A 41 -6.26 -11.39 3.73
N GLU A 42 -6.88 -11.56 4.91
CA GLU A 42 -8.04 -10.83 5.40
C GLU A 42 -7.67 -10.20 6.74
N PHE A 43 -7.72 -8.87 6.81
CA PHE A 43 -7.41 -8.07 7.98
C PHE A 43 -8.71 -7.55 8.58
N ASN A 44 -9.12 -8.17 9.68
CA ASN A 44 -10.26 -7.77 10.50
C ASN A 44 -10.07 -8.24 11.95
N VAL A 45 -10.96 -7.82 12.86
CA VAL A 45 -10.86 -8.15 14.30
C VAL A 45 -10.96 -9.64 14.63
N THR A 46 -11.56 -10.45 13.74
CA THR A 46 -11.69 -11.90 13.92
C THR A 46 -10.49 -12.69 13.41
N SER A 47 -9.81 -12.19 12.38
CA SER A 47 -8.62 -12.81 11.80
C SER A 47 -7.32 -12.31 12.40
N ASN A 48 -7.29 -11.13 13.03
CA ASN A 48 -6.09 -10.56 13.62
C ASN A 48 -6.35 -9.98 15.02
N PRO A 49 -5.86 -10.61 16.11
CA PRO A 49 -6.04 -10.13 17.48
C PRO A 49 -5.55 -8.71 17.73
N LYS A 50 -4.53 -8.23 17.00
CA LYS A 50 -4.03 -6.85 17.18
C LYS A 50 -5.11 -5.80 16.83
N LEU A 51 -6.06 -6.15 15.97
CA LEU A 51 -7.14 -5.23 15.56
C LEU A 51 -8.28 -5.15 16.58
N SER A 52 -8.39 -6.10 17.53
CA SER A 52 -9.47 -6.05 18.53
C SER A 52 -9.38 -4.84 19.46
N GLU A 53 -8.17 -4.31 19.67
CA GLU A 53 -7.92 -3.16 20.55
C GLU A 53 -8.02 -1.81 19.81
N ILE A 54 -7.78 -1.81 18.49
CA ILE A 54 -7.63 -0.60 17.66
C ILE A 54 -8.93 -0.29 16.87
N GLY A 55 -9.83 -1.27 16.74
CA GLY A 55 -11.05 -1.16 15.95
C GLY A 55 -10.81 -1.39 14.45
N TYR A 56 -11.70 -0.89 13.59
CA TYR A 56 -11.64 -1.13 12.13
C TYR A 56 -10.58 -0.32 11.38
N VAL A 57 -9.90 0.60 12.08
CA VAL A 57 -8.77 1.34 11.53
C VAL A 57 -7.54 0.47 11.69
N CYS A 58 -7.16 -0.24 10.62
CA CYS A 58 -5.92 -1.00 10.60
C CYS A 58 -4.79 -0.16 9.97
N THR A 59 -3.62 -0.15 10.62
CA THR A 59 -2.37 0.22 9.97
C THR A 59 -1.64 -1.05 9.59
N LEU A 60 -1.36 -1.20 8.30
CA LEU A 60 -0.56 -2.28 7.75
C LEU A 60 0.84 -1.75 7.46
N GLU A 61 1.86 -2.57 7.63
CA GLU A 61 3.21 -2.28 7.15
C GLU A 61 3.57 -3.27 6.05
N ILE A 62 4.04 -2.76 4.91
CA ILE A 62 4.77 -3.56 3.93
C ILE A 62 6.27 -3.34 4.16
N SER A 63 6.99 -4.42 4.46
CA SER A 63 8.45 -4.43 4.57
C SER A 63 9.06 -5.37 3.53
N ALA A 64 10.33 -5.13 3.18
CA ALA A 64 11.09 -5.97 2.27
C ALA A 64 12.51 -6.19 2.83
N PRO A 65 13.10 -7.40 2.70
CA PRO A 65 14.32 -7.76 3.41
C PRO A 65 15.58 -6.96 2.97
N ASN A 66 15.54 -6.34 1.80
CA ASN A 66 16.67 -5.59 1.24
C ASN A 66 16.41 -4.08 1.22
N GLU A 67 15.34 -3.62 1.85
CA GLU A 67 14.97 -2.21 1.91
C GLU A 67 15.13 -1.73 3.35
N SER A 68 15.74 -0.57 3.53
CA SER A 68 15.86 0.05 4.86
C SER A 68 14.54 0.67 5.34
N GLN A 69 13.57 0.82 4.43
CA GLN A 69 12.31 1.49 4.68
C GLN A 69 11.17 0.76 3.98
N GLY A 70 10.04 0.62 4.68
CA GLY A 70 8.79 0.08 4.15
C GLY A 70 7.74 1.15 3.84
N VAL A 71 6.51 0.69 3.61
CA VAL A 71 5.33 1.56 3.44
C VAL A 71 4.29 1.19 4.48
N LEU A 72 3.82 2.18 5.23
CA LEU A 72 2.63 2.04 6.07
C LEU A 72 1.38 2.37 5.25
N ILE A 73 0.38 1.50 5.34
CA ILE A 73 -0.94 1.68 4.75
C ILE A 73 -1.92 1.92 5.88
N HIS A 74 -2.58 3.06 5.84
CA HIS A 74 -3.60 3.45 6.80
C HIS A 74 -4.95 3.24 6.16
N CYS A 75 -5.71 2.29 6.68
CA CYS A 75 -7.00 1.92 6.10
C CYS A 75 -8.12 2.68 6.81
N PHE A 76 -8.92 3.43 6.04
CA PHE A 76 -10.03 4.22 6.57
C PHE A 76 -11.34 3.79 5.92
N TYR A 77 -12.36 3.58 6.75
CA TYR A 77 -13.73 3.38 6.30
C TYR A 77 -14.61 4.55 6.70
N SER A 78 -15.19 5.24 5.72
CA SER A 78 -16.14 6.33 5.92
C SER A 78 -17.31 6.21 4.93
N GLY A 79 -18.03 5.09 5.01
CA GLY A 79 -19.04 4.70 4.01
C GLY A 79 -18.45 4.04 2.76
N HIS A 80 -17.18 4.35 2.48
CA HIS A 80 -16.33 3.77 1.45
C HIS A 80 -14.92 3.57 2.01
N TRP A 81 -14.15 2.65 1.42
CA TRP A 81 -12.75 2.48 1.76
C TRP A 81 -11.85 3.45 1.02
N SER A 82 -10.91 4.02 1.78
CA SER A 82 -9.80 4.82 1.28
C SER A 82 -8.53 4.43 2.02
N PHE A 83 -7.37 4.63 1.40
CA PHE A 83 -6.08 4.27 1.95
C PHE A 83 -5.13 5.48 1.96
N ALA A 84 -4.50 5.81 3.09
CA ALA A 84 -3.33 6.69 3.08
C ALA A 84 -2.05 5.86 3.14
N VAL A 85 -0.96 6.42 2.61
CA VAL A 85 0.36 5.77 2.65
C VAL A 85 1.39 6.72 3.26
N SER A 86 2.30 6.18 4.05
CA SER A 86 3.44 6.92 4.64
C SER A 86 4.68 6.03 4.66
N PRO A 87 5.90 6.57 4.79
CA PRO A 87 7.07 5.76 5.12
C PRO A 87 6.85 5.01 6.43
N SER A 88 7.52 3.86 6.59
CA SER A 88 7.53 3.13 7.86
C SER A 88 8.65 3.53 8.81
N ASP A 89 9.67 4.21 8.31
CA ASP A 89 10.69 4.87 9.12
C ASP A 89 10.16 6.24 9.58
N GLU A 90 10.10 6.48 10.88
CA GLU A 90 9.61 7.74 11.47
C GLU A 90 10.55 8.92 11.22
N ASP A 91 11.84 8.65 10.99
CA ASP A 91 12.84 9.69 10.72
C ASP A 91 12.83 10.11 9.24
N SER A 92 12.01 9.46 8.40
CA SER A 92 11.92 9.72 6.97
C SER A 92 10.65 10.45 6.59
N GLU A 93 10.79 11.49 5.78
CA GLU A 93 9.66 12.22 5.19
C GLU A 93 9.27 11.69 3.79
N GLU A 94 10.10 10.83 3.19
CA GLU A 94 9.93 10.37 1.82
C GLU A 94 9.50 8.89 1.75
N LEU A 95 8.53 8.58 0.90
CA LEU A 95 8.17 7.19 0.59
C LEU A 95 9.33 6.47 -0.12
N PRO A 96 9.47 5.14 0.05
CA PRO A 96 10.39 4.39 -0.79
C PRO A 96 9.94 4.52 -2.26
N ALA A 97 10.88 4.39 -3.20
CA ALA A 97 10.63 4.56 -4.64
C ALA A 97 9.83 3.41 -5.28
N TRP A 98 8.84 2.88 -4.57
CA TRP A 98 7.93 1.85 -5.02
C TRP A 98 6.79 2.49 -5.79
N HIS A 99 6.38 1.86 -6.89
CA HIS A 99 5.28 2.37 -7.70
C HIS A 99 3.96 2.11 -6.98
N ILE A 100 3.13 3.15 -6.86
CA ILE A 100 1.83 3.11 -6.17
C ILE A 100 0.75 3.58 -7.15
N GLU A 101 -0.25 2.74 -7.37
CA GLU A 101 -1.42 3.03 -8.18
C GLU A 101 -2.68 3.04 -7.31
N ARG A 102 -3.55 4.02 -7.55
CA ARG A 102 -4.78 4.22 -6.80
C ARG A 102 -5.94 4.26 -7.78
N THR A 103 -6.86 3.31 -7.67
CA THR A 103 -8.01 3.22 -8.58
C THR A 103 -9.30 3.15 -7.80
N TRP A 104 -10.27 4.00 -8.13
CA TRP A 104 -11.62 3.95 -7.57
C TRP A 104 -12.51 3.05 -8.42
N GLY A 105 -13.36 2.26 -7.79
CA GLY A 105 -14.37 1.48 -8.51
C GLY A 105 -13.85 0.19 -9.16
N LYS A 106 -12.58 -0.17 -8.94
CA LYS A 106 -11.93 -1.32 -9.61
C LYS A 106 -12.43 -2.65 -9.08
N THR A 107 -12.25 -2.90 -7.78
CA THR A 107 -12.75 -4.11 -7.12
C THR A 107 -14.17 -3.90 -6.59
N ASN A 108 -14.41 -2.75 -5.93
CA ASN A 108 -15.70 -2.34 -5.41
C ASN A 108 -16.09 -0.97 -5.96
N SER A 109 -17.32 -0.82 -6.45
CA SER A 109 -17.79 0.34 -7.26
C SER A 109 -17.61 1.71 -6.61
N HIS A 110 -17.58 1.78 -5.27
CA HIS A 110 -17.50 3.05 -4.55
C HIS A 110 -16.29 3.15 -3.63
N SER A 111 -15.34 2.23 -3.71
CA SER A 111 -14.16 2.22 -2.84
C SER A 111 -12.86 2.31 -3.63
N GLU A 112 -11.82 2.77 -2.95
CA GLU A 112 -10.46 2.72 -3.46
C GLU A 112 -9.96 1.26 -3.52
N THR A 113 -9.14 0.98 -4.53
CA THR A 113 -8.26 -0.18 -4.62
C THR A 113 -6.85 0.37 -4.72
N LEU A 114 -6.00 -0.01 -3.77
CA LEU A 114 -4.61 0.43 -3.70
C LEU A 114 -3.72 -0.69 -4.24
N GLU A 115 -2.87 -0.38 -5.21
CA GLU A 115 -1.91 -1.32 -5.78
C GLU A 115 -0.50 -0.79 -5.55
N ILE A 116 0.38 -1.59 -4.95
CA ILE A 116 1.77 -1.24 -4.69
C ILE A 116 2.65 -2.29 -5.34
N TYR A 117 3.61 -1.87 -6.15
CA TYR A 117 4.59 -2.76 -6.75
C TYR A 117 5.79 -2.84 -5.83
N CYS A 118 5.82 -3.92 -5.06
CA CYS A 118 6.74 -4.12 -3.97
C CYS A 118 7.97 -4.92 -4.42
N PRO A 119 9.15 -4.67 -3.83
CA PRO A 119 10.34 -5.50 -4.04
C PRO A 119 10.08 -6.99 -3.79
N ASN A 120 10.96 -7.85 -4.33
CA ASN A 120 10.82 -9.29 -4.13
C ASN A 120 10.88 -9.67 -2.64
N ASN A 121 10.07 -10.65 -2.26
CA ASN A 121 9.94 -11.15 -0.89
C ASN A 121 9.42 -10.09 0.11
N SER A 122 8.68 -9.09 -0.39
CA SER A 122 7.94 -8.19 0.49
C SER A 122 6.83 -8.94 1.25
N ARG A 123 6.59 -8.51 2.48
CA ARG A 123 5.56 -9.06 3.37
C ARG A 123 4.72 -7.92 3.93
N VAL A 124 3.43 -8.20 4.17
CA VAL A 124 2.52 -7.29 4.89
C VAL A 124 2.13 -7.84 6.26
N GLU A 125 2.14 -6.96 7.26
CA GLU A 125 1.77 -7.26 8.64
C GLU A 125 0.92 -6.15 9.25
N VAL A 126 0.14 -6.48 10.29
CA VAL A 126 -0.58 -5.49 11.11
C VAL A 126 0.37 -4.95 12.17
N ILE A 127 0.49 -3.63 12.25
CA ILE A 127 1.27 -2.95 13.30
C ILE A 127 0.35 -2.32 14.34
N SER A 128 0.74 -2.45 15.61
CA SER A 128 0.09 -1.75 16.73
C SER A 128 0.73 -0.37 16.84
N ARG A 129 -0.07 0.69 16.75
CA ARG A 129 0.42 2.08 16.90
C ARG A 129 0.32 2.63 18.32
N ILE A 130 -0.15 1.83 19.27
CA ILE A 130 -0.26 2.23 20.68
C ILE A 130 0.95 1.64 21.41
N GLU A 131 1.86 2.52 21.83
CA GLU A 131 2.65 2.33 23.06
C GLU A 131 1.99 3.10 24.21
#